data_AF-A0A5Q2MFX9-F1
#
_entry.id   AF-A0A5Q2MFX9-F1
#
_cell.length_a   1.000
_cell.length_b   1.000
_cell.length_c   1.000
_cell.angle_alpha   90.00
_cell.angle_beta   90.00
_cell.angle_gamma   90.00
#
_symmetry.space_group_name_H-M   'P 1'
#
loop_
_entity.id
_entity.type
_entity.pdbx_description
1 polymer ?
#
loop_
_entity_poly.entity_id
_entity_poly.type
_entity_poly.pdbx_seq_one_letter_code
_entity_poly.pdbx_strand_id
1 'polypeptide(L)'
;MVRGVGDRRDDREGVHHHRLELRPHWASPMPQPAIKKSRYKEQPVSDPVAVVEFDERFTTSFAPFVLDRRTRATPLTQLSAGFLVSEQGGRSEPWTLPYEEVLFGIEGRASVDVQGQGIVEVGPGDFVVLQRGATVVYEAAPGTRILYAVAPADWESAVPEAWAAAQASVGFPVAGS
;
A
#
# COMPACT_ATOMS: atom_id res chain seq x y z
N MET A 1 44.84 71.19 28.92
CA MET A 1 44.49 71.72 30.26
C MET A 1 43.01 71.43 30.48
N VAL A 2 42.68 70.62 31.50
CA VAL A 2 41.37 70.46 32.21
C VAL A 2 40.13 69.86 31.49
N ARG A 3 39.82 68.60 31.91
CA ARG A 3 38.55 67.91 32.31
C ARG A 3 37.16 68.23 31.70
N GLY A 4 36.36 67.15 31.52
CA GLY A 4 34.91 67.08 31.84
C GLY A 4 34.06 66.23 30.86
N VAL A 5 33.88 64.92 31.08
CA VAL A 5 32.68 64.20 31.61
C VAL A 5 31.47 64.07 30.64
N GLY A 6 31.00 62.81 30.48
CA GLY A 6 29.69 62.42 29.92
C GLY A 6 29.81 61.18 29.01
N ASP A 7 29.96 59.98 29.55
CA ASP A 7 28.88 59.04 29.91
C ASP A 7 27.90 58.71 28.76
N ARG A 8 28.13 57.57 28.10
CA ARG A 8 27.14 56.49 27.95
C ARG A 8 27.79 55.26 27.34
N ARG A 9 27.67 54.13 28.04
CA ARG A 9 28.17 52.82 27.61
C ARG A 9 27.31 52.30 26.45
N ASP A 10 28.02 51.71 25.49
CA ASP A 10 27.50 51.00 24.32
C ASP A 10 27.15 49.56 24.77
N ASP A 11 25.85 49.32 24.96
CA ASP A 11 25.31 48.00 25.28
C ASP A 11 25.26 47.17 23.99
N ARG A 12 26.31 46.38 23.77
CA ARG A 12 26.29 45.27 22.82
C ARG A 12 25.54 44.10 23.44
N GLU A 13 24.26 43.97 23.13
CA GLU A 13 23.54 42.70 23.29
C GLU A 13 23.23 42.09 21.92
N GLY A 14 23.76 40.88 21.73
CA GLY A 14 23.59 40.08 20.53
C GLY A 14 22.15 39.60 20.37
N VAL A 15 21.61 39.79 19.18
CA VAL A 15 20.34 39.19 18.76
C VAL A 15 20.57 37.68 18.57
N HIS A 16 20.25 36.90 19.60
CA HIS A 16 20.11 35.45 19.46
C HIS A 16 18.81 35.15 18.70
N HIS A 17 18.94 34.77 17.42
CA HIS A 17 17.84 34.16 16.68
C HIS A 17 17.54 32.78 17.30
N HIS A 18 16.55 32.72 18.20
CA HIS A 18 15.94 31.46 18.59
C HIS A 18 15.17 30.88 17.40
N ARG A 19 15.82 29.97 16.67
CA ARG A 19 15.15 29.09 15.72
C ARG A 19 14.33 28.07 16.52
N LEU A 20 13.03 28.32 16.66
CA LEU A 20 12.08 27.33 17.13
C LEU A 20 12.04 26.20 16.09
N GLU A 21 12.69 25.07 16.40
CA GLU A 21 12.51 23.84 15.62
C GLU A 21 11.10 23.30 15.90
N LEU A 22 10.15 23.68 15.05
CA LEU A 22 8.85 23.04 14.97
C LEU A 22 9.06 21.61 14.44
N ARG A 23 9.21 20.65 15.36
CA ARG A 23 9.12 19.23 15.00
C ARG A 23 7.68 18.97 14.59
N PRO A 24 7.41 18.54 13.35
CA PRO A 24 6.05 18.20 12.97
C PRO A 24 5.62 16.98 13.79
N HIS A 25 4.41 17.04 14.34
CA HIS A 25 3.83 16.08 15.29
C HIS A 25 3.70 14.64 14.77
N TRP A 26 4.06 14.37 13.50
CA TRP A 26 4.08 13.03 12.92
C TRP A 26 5.38 12.25 13.20
N ALA A 27 6.43 12.88 13.76
CA ALA A 27 7.74 12.25 13.97
C ALA A 27 7.86 11.36 15.23
N SER A 28 6.74 11.00 15.88
CA SER A 28 6.73 10.05 17.00
C SER A 28 6.46 8.64 16.49
N PRO A 29 7.33 7.63 16.76
CA PRO A 29 7.03 6.25 16.41
C PRO A 29 5.78 5.79 17.20
N MET A 30 4.77 5.35 16.46
CA MET A 30 3.51 4.84 17.01
C MET A 30 3.76 3.55 17.81
N PRO A 31 3.13 3.36 18.99
CA PRO A 31 3.21 2.11 19.72
C PRO A 31 2.52 1.00 18.92
N GLN A 32 3.26 -0.09 18.65
CA GLN A 32 2.70 -1.26 17.98
C GLN A 32 1.68 -1.95 18.90
N PRO A 33 0.44 -2.21 18.45
CA PRO A 33 -0.51 -2.97 19.24
C PRO A 33 -0.06 -4.43 19.38
N ALA A 34 -0.18 -4.98 20.58
CA ALA A 34 0.13 -6.38 20.84
C ALA A 34 -0.87 -7.30 20.11
N ILE A 35 -0.39 -7.99 19.07
CA ILE A 35 -1.17 -8.94 18.28
C ILE A 35 -1.48 -10.17 19.14
N LYS A 36 -2.77 -10.40 19.42
CA LYS A 36 -3.24 -11.67 20.01
C LYS A 36 -3.19 -12.76 18.95
N LYS A 37 -2.29 -13.73 19.13
CA LYS A 37 -2.13 -14.89 18.24
C LYS A 37 -3.44 -15.68 18.16
N SER A 38 -4.10 -15.67 17.00
CA SER A 38 -5.22 -16.55 16.72
C SER A 38 -4.69 -17.98 16.62
N ARG A 39 -5.45 -18.93 17.19
CA ARG A 39 -5.07 -20.34 17.29
C ARG A 39 -5.52 -21.08 16.02
N TYR A 40 -4.96 -20.72 14.86
CA TYR A 40 -5.13 -21.52 13.65
C TYR A 40 -3.96 -22.51 13.54
N LYS A 41 -4.26 -23.79 13.25
CA LYS A 41 -3.20 -24.77 12.96
C LYS A 41 -2.77 -24.53 11.52
N GLU A 42 -1.79 -23.65 11.33
CA GLU A 42 -0.96 -23.63 10.11
C GLU A 42 -0.43 -25.05 9.87
N GLN A 43 -0.71 -25.61 8.70
CA GLN A 43 0.21 -26.60 8.14
C GLN A 43 1.32 -25.77 7.50
N PRO A 44 2.52 -25.68 8.10
CA PRO A 44 3.58 -24.93 7.48
C PRO A 44 3.97 -25.64 6.19
N VAL A 45 3.95 -24.90 5.09
CA VAL A 45 4.84 -25.18 3.98
C VAL A 45 6.26 -25.09 4.57
N SER A 46 6.81 -26.24 5.00
CA SER A 46 8.06 -26.31 5.78
C SER A 46 9.31 -26.21 4.92
N ASP A 47 9.16 -26.37 3.61
CA ASP A 47 10.26 -26.35 2.68
C ASP A 47 10.59 -24.90 2.30
N PRO A 48 11.88 -24.53 2.22
CA PRO A 48 12.29 -23.17 1.81
C PRO A 48 11.88 -22.83 0.37
N VAL A 49 11.40 -23.82 -0.39
CA VAL A 49 10.90 -23.70 -1.75
C VAL A 49 9.61 -24.49 -1.85
N ALA A 50 8.58 -23.90 -2.44
CA ALA A 50 7.30 -24.57 -2.65
C ALA A 50 6.65 -24.15 -3.96
N VAL A 51 5.99 -25.12 -4.60
CA VAL A 51 5.02 -24.86 -5.66
C VAL A 51 3.67 -24.65 -4.97
N VAL A 52 3.10 -23.45 -5.10
CA VAL A 52 1.85 -23.10 -4.44
C VAL A 52 0.69 -23.22 -5.40
N GLU A 53 -0.14 -24.24 -5.19
CA GLU A 53 -1.33 -24.52 -5.99
C GLU A 53 -2.47 -23.54 -5.74
N PHE A 54 -3.47 -23.58 -6.62
CA PHE A 54 -4.67 -22.77 -6.47
C PHE A 54 -5.45 -23.24 -5.25
N ASP A 55 -5.95 -22.29 -4.48
CA ASP A 55 -6.77 -22.58 -3.32
C ASP A 55 -7.91 -21.58 -3.22
N GLU A 56 -9.13 -22.07 -3.51
CA GLU A 56 -10.35 -21.26 -3.49
C GLU A 56 -10.56 -20.54 -2.16
N ARG A 57 -10.05 -21.08 -1.04
CA ARG A 57 -10.17 -20.48 0.30
C ARG A 57 -9.43 -19.16 0.42
N PHE A 58 -8.42 -18.93 -0.42
CA PHE A 58 -7.64 -17.70 -0.44
C PHE A 58 -8.05 -16.74 -1.55
N THR A 59 -9.19 -17.01 -2.20
CA THR A 59 -9.74 -16.12 -3.22
C THR A 59 -10.59 -15.00 -2.62
N THR A 60 -10.65 -13.85 -3.29
CA THR A 60 -11.67 -12.84 -3.03
C THR A 60 -12.03 -12.10 -4.31
N SER A 61 -13.32 -11.86 -4.55
CA SER A 61 -13.80 -11.12 -5.71
C SER A 61 -13.75 -9.62 -5.46
N PHE A 62 -13.22 -8.88 -6.43
CA PHE A 62 -13.28 -7.43 -6.54
C PHE A 62 -13.35 -7.10 -8.03
N ALA A 63 -14.49 -6.61 -8.51
CA ALA A 63 -14.70 -6.37 -9.94
C ALA A 63 -13.54 -5.53 -10.53
N PRO A 64 -12.97 -5.91 -11.69
CA PRO A 64 -13.37 -7.02 -12.57
C PRO A 64 -12.71 -8.38 -12.27
N PHE A 65 -11.97 -8.50 -11.17
CA PHE A 65 -11.12 -9.63 -10.88
C PHE A 65 -11.62 -10.54 -9.74
N VAL A 66 -11.18 -11.79 -9.79
CA VAL A 66 -10.99 -12.65 -8.63
C VAL A 66 -9.53 -12.61 -8.27
N LEU A 67 -9.22 -12.23 -7.04
CA LEU A 67 -7.89 -12.20 -6.47
C LEU A 67 -7.55 -13.58 -5.92
N ASP A 68 -6.62 -14.28 -6.56
CA ASP A 68 -6.07 -15.57 -6.16
C ASP A 68 -4.79 -15.36 -5.34
N ARG A 69 -4.92 -15.35 -4.00
CA ARG A 69 -3.83 -14.97 -3.07
C ARG A 69 -2.92 -16.14 -2.71
N ARG A 70 -2.05 -16.54 -3.64
CA ARG A 70 -1.14 -17.69 -3.49
C ARG A 70 -0.27 -17.60 -2.23
N THR A 71 0.35 -16.46 -1.96
CA THR A 71 1.27 -16.35 -0.82
C THR A 71 0.59 -16.45 0.55
N ARG A 72 -0.75 -16.36 0.63
CA ARG A 72 -1.50 -16.52 1.89
C ARG A 72 -1.41 -17.94 2.46
N ALA A 73 -1.07 -18.92 1.63
CA ALA A 73 -0.81 -20.30 2.04
C ALA A 73 0.64 -20.54 2.52
N THR A 74 1.46 -19.48 2.64
CA THR A 74 2.92 -19.58 2.84
C THR A 74 3.40 -18.77 4.04
N PRO A 75 4.62 -19.03 4.56
CA PRO A 75 5.20 -18.23 5.64
C PRO A 75 5.80 -16.87 5.19
N LEU A 76 5.54 -16.41 3.96
CA LEU A 76 6.07 -15.12 3.47
C LEU A 76 5.46 -13.94 4.26
N THR A 77 6.33 -13.05 4.76
CA THR A 77 5.91 -11.90 5.59
C THR A 77 6.15 -10.53 4.95
N GLN A 78 6.94 -10.46 3.88
CA GLN A 78 7.32 -9.19 3.24
C GLN A 78 6.54 -8.93 1.95
N LEU A 79 6.24 -9.99 1.19
CA LEU A 79 5.59 -9.94 -0.11
C LEU A 79 4.25 -10.69 -0.08
N SER A 80 3.21 -10.08 -0.63
CA SER A 80 1.97 -10.78 -1.00
C SER A 80 1.86 -10.84 -2.51
N ALA A 81 1.61 -12.02 -3.07
CA ALA A 81 1.57 -12.21 -4.51
C ALA A 81 0.59 -13.31 -4.91
N GLY A 82 0.16 -13.26 -6.17
CA GLY A 82 -0.85 -14.15 -6.69
C GLY A 82 -1.30 -13.75 -8.09
N PHE A 83 -2.55 -14.05 -8.41
CA PHE A 83 -3.13 -13.71 -9.70
C PHE A 83 -4.41 -12.87 -9.57
N LEU A 84 -4.57 -11.91 -10.47
CA LEU A 84 -5.83 -11.26 -10.78
C LEU A 84 -6.41 -11.98 -12.01
N VAL A 85 -7.60 -12.55 -11.87
CA VAL A 85 -8.27 -13.31 -12.93
C VAL A 85 -9.62 -12.69 -13.25
N SER A 86 -9.88 -12.32 -14.50
CA SER A 86 -11.17 -11.81 -14.94
C SER A 86 -11.80 -12.75 -15.94
N GLU A 87 -12.87 -13.44 -15.55
CA GLU A 87 -13.61 -14.32 -16.47
C GLU A 87 -14.58 -13.54 -17.35
N GLN A 88 -15.21 -12.50 -16.81
CA GLN A 88 -16.31 -11.76 -17.47
C GLN A 88 -15.92 -10.33 -17.87
N GLY A 89 -14.72 -9.88 -17.52
CA GLY A 89 -14.31 -8.50 -17.68
C GLY A 89 -15.04 -7.55 -16.73
N GLY A 90 -14.92 -6.26 -17.00
CA GLY A 90 -15.62 -5.18 -16.29
C GLY A 90 -14.68 -4.07 -15.84
N ARG A 91 -15.18 -3.24 -14.93
CA ARG A 91 -14.48 -2.10 -14.34
C ARG A 91 -14.62 -2.13 -12.82
N SER A 92 -13.57 -1.69 -12.13
CA SER A 92 -13.58 -1.54 -10.69
C SER A 92 -14.13 -0.19 -10.24
N GLU A 93 -14.44 -0.08 -8.96
CA GLU A 93 -14.53 1.22 -8.31
C GLU A 93 -13.12 1.81 -8.09
N PRO A 94 -12.99 3.14 -7.91
CA PRO A 94 -11.71 3.77 -7.60
C PRO A 94 -11.08 3.23 -6.31
N TRP A 95 -9.78 2.96 -6.38
CA TRP A 95 -9.00 2.40 -5.29
C TRP A 95 -7.72 3.19 -5.07
N THR A 96 -7.51 3.70 -3.85
CA THR A 96 -6.25 4.32 -3.45
C THR A 96 -5.35 3.29 -2.79
N LEU A 97 -4.21 3.00 -3.43
CA LEU A 97 -3.31 1.91 -3.03
C LEU A 97 -2.63 2.20 -1.68
N PRO A 98 -2.88 1.41 -0.62
CA PRO A 98 -2.15 1.53 0.65
C PRO A 98 -0.80 0.78 0.60
N TYR A 99 -0.41 0.24 -0.55
CA TYR A 99 0.80 -0.55 -0.79
C TYR A 99 1.43 -0.15 -2.12
N GLU A 100 2.67 -0.58 -2.34
CA GLU A 100 3.25 -0.61 -3.68
C GLU A 100 2.78 -1.88 -4.38
N GLU A 101 2.54 -1.81 -5.69
CA GLU A 101 2.07 -2.93 -6.51
C GLU A 101 2.88 -3.05 -7.79
N VAL A 102 3.17 -4.29 -8.17
CA VAL A 102 3.67 -4.67 -9.48
C VAL A 102 2.64 -5.57 -10.14
N LEU A 103 2.36 -5.28 -11.41
CA LEU A 103 1.53 -6.11 -12.28
C LEU A 103 2.37 -6.65 -13.42
N PHE A 104 2.19 -7.92 -13.74
CA PHE A 104 2.75 -8.54 -14.94
C PHE A 104 1.64 -9.24 -15.73
N GLY A 105 1.41 -8.81 -16.97
CA GLY A 105 0.37 -9.38 -17.82
C GLY A 105 0.78 -10.76 -18.35
N ILE A 106 -0.10 -11.75 -18.17
CA ILE A 106 0.12 -13.13 -18.62
C ILE A 106 -0.77 -13.45 -19.82
N GLU A 107 -2.08 -13.23 -19.67
CA GLU A 107 -3.10 -13.49 -20.69
C GLU A 107 -4.15 -12.38 -20.72
N GLY A 108 -4.80 -12.20 -21.87
CA GLY A 108 -5.85 -11.19 -22.06
C GLY A 108 -5.32 -9.75 -22.07
N ARG A 109 -6.18 -8.80 -21.71
CA ARG A 109 -5.85 -7.37 -21.64
C ARG A 109 -6.62 -6.70 -20.52
N ALA A 110 -5.91 -5.91 -19.72
CA ALA A 110 -6.46 -4.99 -18.75
C ALA A 110 -5.98 -3.57 -19.01
N SER A 111 -6.60 -2.61 -18.35
CA SER A 111 -6.10 -1.25 -18.26
C SER A 111 -6.20 -0.74 -16.82
N VAL A 112 -5.33 0.21 -16.48
CA VAL A 112 -5.29 0.90 -15.20
C VAL A 112 -5.42 2.39 -15.49
N ASP A 113 -6.57 2.96 -15.15
CA ASP A 113 -6.82 4.40 -15.21
C ASP A 113 -6.28 5.03 -13.92
N VAL A 114 -5.16 5.74 -14.03
CA VAL A 114 -4.47 6.37 -12.91
C VAL A 114 -4.90 7.83 -12.82
N GLN A 115 -5.51 8.20 -11.69
CA GLN A 115 -6.10 9.52 -11.50
C GLN A 115 -5.05 10.63 -11.71
N GLY A 116 -5.28 11.47 -12.73
CA GLY A 116 -4.39 12.58 -13.09
C GLY A 116 -3.18 12.21 -13.95
N GLN A 117 -3.02 10.94 -14.34
CA GLN A 117 -1.93 10.47 -15.21
C GLN A 117 -2.42 9.77 -16.49
N GLY A 118 -3.66 9.28 -16.51
CA GLY A 118 -4.28 8.65 -17.68
C GLY A 118 -4.28 7.12 -17.60
N ILE A 119 -4.56 6.48 -18.74
CA ILE A 119 -4.78 5.03 -18.82
C ILE A 119 -3.49 4.33 -19.26
N VAL A 120 -3.13 3.27 -18.53
CA VAL A 120 -2.02 2.37 -18.85
C VAL A 120 -2.58 0.99 -19.19
N GLU A 121 -2.24 0.46 -20.36
CA GLU A 121 -2.63 -0.91 -20.76
C GLU A 121 -1.70 -1.96 -20.13
N VAL A 122 -2.26 -3.13 -19.83
CA VAL A 122 -1.55 -4.30 -19.31
C VAL A 122 -1.91 -5.52 -20.15
N GLY A 123 -1.04 -5.88 -21.09
CA GLY A 123 -1.12 -7.08 -21.92
C GLY A 123 0.01 -8.09 -21.64
N PRO A 124 0.06 -9.20 -22.39
CA PRO A 124 1.04 -10.24 -22.18
C PRO A 124 2.49 -9.73 -22.30
N GLY A 125 3.27 -9.89 -21.24
CA GLY A 125 4.67 -9.44 -21.18
C GLY A 125 4.85 -8.01 -20.65
N ASP A 126 3.76 -7.25 -20.48
CA ASP A 126 3.84 -5.90 -19.90
C ASP A 126 4.10 -5.96 -18.39
N PHE A 127 4.92 -5.04 -17.92
CA PHE A 127 5.31 -4.92 -16.51
C PHE A 127 4.98 -3.51 -16.02
N VAL A 128 4.04 -3.40 -15.10
CA VAL A 128 3.53 -2.12 -14.59
C VAL A 128 3.83 -2.00 -13.11
N VAL A 129 4.24 -0.79 -12.70
CA VAL A 129 4.55 -0.47 -11.31
C VAL A 129 3.62 0.64 -10.85
N LEU A 130 2.93 0.42 -9.72
CA LEU A 130 2.04 1.37 -9.10
C LEU A 130 2.58 1.74 -7.72
N GLN A 131 2.70 3.04 -7.47
CA GLN A 131 3.20 3.55 -6.20
C GLN A 131 2.08 3.64 -5.17
N ARG A 132 2.44 3.44 -3.90
CA ARG A 132 1.56 3.71 -2.77
C ARG A 132 0.98 5.12 -2.86
N GLY A 133 -0.33 5.23 -2.64
CA GLY A 133 -1.08 6.48 -2.66
C GLY A 133 -1.64 6.85 -4.03
N ALA A 134 -1.30 6.12 -5.10
CA ALA A 134 -1.99 6.29 -6.38
C ALA A 134 -3.44 5.84 -6.26
N THR A 135 -4.37 6.62 -6.82
CA THR A 135 -5.77 6.24 -6.99
C THR A 135 -5.96 5.71 -8.40
N VAL A 136 -6.44 4.48 -8.50
CA VAL A 136 -6.56 3.75 -9.76
C VAL A 136 -7.95 3.19 -9.95
N VAL A 137 -8.34 2.99 -11.21
CA VAL A 137 -9.49 2.17 -11.59
C VAL A 137 -9.00 1.09 -12.54
N TYR A 138 -9.31 -0.17 -12.23
CA TYR A 138 -8.93 -1.30 -13.07
C TYR A 138 -10.07 -1.64 -14.04
N GLU A 139 -9.72 -1.91 -15.28
CA GLU A 139 -10.60 -2.55 -16.25
C GLU A 139 -9.95 -3.82 -16.79
N ALA A 140 -10.77 -4.81 -17.12
CA ALA A 140 -10.27 -6.03 -17.75
C ALA A 140 -11.25 -6.54 -18.80
N ALA A 141 -10.69 -7.15 -19.85
CA ALA A 141 -11.46 -7.98 -20.77
C ALA A 141 -11.67 -9.39 -20.18
N PRO A 142 -12.72 -10.12 -20.61
CA PRO A 142 -12.89 -11.54 -20.34
C PRO A 142 -11.63 -12.35 -20.67
N GLY A 143 -11.28 -13.33 -19.83
CA GLY A 143 -10.11 -14.19 -20.00
C GLY A 143 -8.78 -13.53 -19.65
N THR A 144 -8.79 -12.45 -18.87
CA THR A 144 -7.55 -11.76 -18.46
C THR A 144 -6.94 -12.41 -17.23
N ARG A 145 -5.62 -12.61 -17.25
CA ARG A 145 -4.83 -13.12 -16.14
C ARG A 145 -3.56 -12.29 -15.97
N ILE A 146 -3.36 -11.77 -14.76
CA ILE A 146 -2.23 -10.91 -14.40
C ILE A 146 -1.60 -11.46 -13.12
N LEU A 147 -0.27 -11.53 -13.05
CA LEU A 147 0.42 -11.71 -11.77
C LEU A 147 0.47 -10.36 -11.07
N TYR A 148 0.08 -10.35 -9.80
CA TYR A 148 0.26 -9.18 -8.95
C TYR A 148 1.27 -9.50 -7.84
N ALA A 149 2.00 -8.49 -7.39
CA ALA A 149 2.85 -8.57 -6.22
C ALA A 149 2.80 -7.23 -5.47
N VAL A 150 2.56 -7.27 -4.16
CA VAL A 150 2.39 -6.08 -3.32
C VAL A 150 3.25 -6.13 -2.06
N ALA A 151 3.66 -4.94 -1.60
CA ALA A 151 4.40 -4.78 -0.36
C ALA A 151 3.83 -3.62 0.51
N PRO A 152 3.69 -3.83 1.83
CA PRO A 152 4.04 -5.04 2.59
C PRO A 152 3.00 -6.18 2.43
N ALA A 153 3.37 -7.41 2.77
CA ALA A 153 2.49 -8.58 2.63
C ALA A 153 1.19 -8.45 3.44
N ASP A 154 1.29 -7.86 4.64
CA ASP A 154 0.21 -7.68 5.60
C ASP A 154 -0.53 -6.35 5.42
N TRP A 155 -0.53 -5.79 4.20
CA TRP A 155 -1.17 -4.51 3.92
C TRP A 155 -2.62 -4.43 4.40
N GLU A 156 -3.37 -5.56 4.41
CA GLU A 156 -4.73 -5.67 4.95
C GLU A 156 -4.80 -5.27 6.44
N SER A 157 -3.74 -5.54 7.20
CA SER A 157 -3.63 -5.21 8.64
C SER A 157 -3.08 -3.80 8.89
N ALA A 158 -2.44 -3.19 7.89
CA ALA A 158 -1.79 -1.89 7.99
C ALA A 158 -2.69 -0.72 7.52
N VAL A 159 -3.92 -1.02 7.07
CA VAL A 159 -4.90 -0.01 6.65
C VAL A 159 -5.26 0.88 7.85
N PRO A 160 -4.90 2.18 7.86
CA PRO A 160 -5.32 3.06 8.94
C PRO A 160 -6.84 3.25 8.89
N GLU A 161 -7.47 3.52 10.04
CA GLU A 161 -8.94 3.61 10.20
C GLU A 161 -9.64 4.51 9.16
N ALA A 162 -8.96 5.58 8.70
CA ALA A 162 -9.42 6.47 7.64
C ALA A 162 -9.58 5.79 6.26
N TRP A 163 -8.77 4.77 5.95
CA TRP A 163 -8.88 3.98 4.72
C TRP A 163 -9.88 2.82 4.86
N ALA A 164 -10.07 2.29 6.07
CA ALA A 164 -11.06 1.22 6.34
C ALA A 164 -12.50 1.72 6.12
N ALA A 165 -12.79 2.99 6.46
CA ALA A 165 -14.09 3.61 6.22
C ALA A 165 -14.41 3.76 4.71
N ALA A 166 -13.40 3.99 3.87
CA ALA A 166 -13.55 4.03 2.41
C ALA A 166 -13.72 2.63 1.81
N GLN A 167 -13.12 1.58 2.39
CA GLN A 167 -13.26 0.19 1.93
C GLN A 167 -14.68 -0.38 2.10
N ALA A 168 -15.34 -0.07 3.22
CA ALA A 168 -16.68 -0.58 3.51
C ALA A 168 -17.76 -0.14 2.52
N SER A 169 -17.51 0.93 1.75
CA SER A 169 -18.43 1.46 0.74
C SER A 169 -18.14 0.93 -0.68
N VAL A 170 -17.02 0.24 -0.89
CA VAL A 170 -16.47 -0.11 -2.22
C VAL A 170 -16.43 -1.63 -2.46
N GLY A 171 -16.90 -2.44 -1.51
CA GLY A 171 -17.00 -3.90 -1.66
C GLY A 171 -15.68 -4.65 -1.59
N PHE A 172 -14.59 -4.00 -1.15
CA PHE A 172 -13.36 -4.72 -0.78
C PHE A 172 -13.57 -5.49 0.53
N PRO A 173 -13.02 -6.72 0.66
CA PRO A 173 -13.03 -7.44 1.92
C PRO A 173 -12.33 -6.62 3.00
N VAL A 174 -13.04 -6.37 4.10
CA VAL A 174 -12.45 -5.81 5.31
C VAL A 174 -11.64 -6.91 5.99
N ALA A 175 -10.49 -6.58 6.57
CA ALA A 175 -9.69 -7.54 7.31
C ALA A 175 -10.52 -8.13 8.48
N GLY A 176 -10.94 -9.39 8.33
CA GLY A 176 -11.56 -10.17 9.42
C GLY A 176 -13.07 -10.43 9.36
N SER A 177 -13.71 -10.40 8.19
CA SER A 177 -15.07 -10.93 8.01
C SER A 177 -15.07 -12.38 7.50
#